data_AF-A0ABD1PSQ3-F1
#
_entry.id   AF-A0ABD1PSQ3-F1
#
_cell.length_a   1.000
_cell.length_b   1.000
_cell.length_c   1.000
_cell.angle_alpha   90.00
_cell.angle_beta   90.00
_cell.angle_gamma   90.00
#
_symmetry.space_group_name_H-M   'P 1'
#
loop_
_entity.id
_entity.type
_entity.pdbx_description
1 polymer ?
#
loop_
_entity_poly.entity_id
_entity_poly.type
_entity_poly.pdbx_seq_one_letter_code
_entity_poly.pdbx_strand_id
1 'polypeptide(L)'
;MTSSRSVMYMSELDIGMTLPDYFTALIRAKIGSASARRSLVLRATKLKAEEAVEMGIVDSAHASAEEAVQAAMCLCEELSKKRWDGKVYAEIRKALYPELCGLLGLKDESILPSKL
;
A
#
# COMPACT_ATOMS: atom_id res chain seq x y z
N MET A 1 0.16 -29.40 -5.58
CA MET A 1 -0.28 -27.98 -5.60
C MET A 1 0.92 -27.14 -5.97
N THR A 2 0.97 -26.62 -7.19
CA THR A 2 2.02 -25.70 -7.60
C THR A 2 1.93 -24.46 -6.74
N SER A 3 3.00 -24.13 -6.00
CA SER A 3 3.19 -22.82 -5.37
C SER A 3 2.98 -21.75 -6.43
N SER A 4 1.76 -21.21 -6.51
CA SER A 4 1.47 -20.00 -7.26
C SER A 4 2.17 -18.88 -6.50
N ARG A 5 3.47 -18.73 -6.79
CA ARG A 5 4.32 -17.65 -6.27
C ARG A 5 3.66 -16.36 -6.70
N SER A 6 3.09 -15.63 -5.74
CA SER A 6 2.58 -14.29 -6.01
C SER A 6 3.74 -13.44 -6.52
N VAL A 7 3.47 -12.70 -7.60
CA VAL A 7 4.43 -11.80 -8.24
C VAL A 7 3.80 -10.42 -8.29
N MET A 8 4.52 -9.43 -7.77
CA MET A 8 4.21 -8.04 -7.98
C MET A 8 4.90 -7.57 -9.25
N TYR A 9 4.12 -7.03 -10.18
CA TYR A 9 4.59 -6.61 -11.50
C TYR A 9 3.76 -5.44 -12.00
N MET A 10 4.44 -4.44 -12.56
CA MET A 10 3.85 -3.29 -13.24
C MET A 10 4.24 -3.33 -14.71
N SER A 11 3.24 -3.53 -15.58
CA SER A 11 3.46 -3.78 -17.00
C SER A 11 3.50 -2.52 -17.85
N GLU A 12 3.26 -1.35 -17.28
CA GLU A 12 3.04 -0.09 -18.00
C GLU A 12 4.18 0.26 -18.95
N LEU A 13 5.44 0.07 -18.54
CA LEU A 13 6.58 0.25 -19.45
C LEU A 13 6.61 -0.77 -20.59
N ASP A 14 6.33 -2.04 -20.29
CA ASP A 14 6.40 -3.12 -21.28
C ASP A 14 5.30 -2.99 -22.34
N ILE A 15 4.16 -2.38 -21.99
CA ILE A 15 3.04 -2.13 -22.91
C ILE A 15 3.02 -0.71 -23.49
N GLY A 16 4.01 0.13 -23.16
CA GLY A 16 4.10 1.51 -23.68
C GLY A 16 3.01 2.46 -23.15
N MET A 17 2.53 2.24 -21.93
CA MET A 17 1.51 3.06 -21.27
C MET A 17 2.13 3.97 -20.21
N THR A 18 1.67 5.23 -20.14
CA THR A 18 2.07 6.16 -19.08
C THR A 18 1.24 5.93 -17.82
N LEU A 19 1.86 6.14 -16.65
CA LEU A 19 1.14 6.17 -15.38
C LEU A 19 0.46 7.52 -15.16
N PRO A 20 -0.83 7.56 -14.78
CA PRO A 20 -1.47 8.79 -14.34
C PRO A 20 -0.79 9.40 -13.11
N ASP A 21 -0.86 10.72 -12.97
CA ASP A 21 -0.17 11.46 -11.89
C ASP A 21 -0.51 10.94 -10.50
N TYR A 22 -1.79 10.69 -10.21
CA TYR A 22 -2.22 10.16 -8.91
C TYR A 22 -1.59 8.79 -8.60
N PHE A 23 -1.35 7.96 -9.62
CA PHE A 23 -0.75 6.64 -9.43
C PHE A 23 0.74 6.76 -9.12
N THR A 24 1.44 7.72 -9.75
CA THR A 24 2.83 8.00 -9.41
C THR A 24 2.97 8.57 -7.98
N ALA A 25 2.03 9.42 -7.56
CA ALA A 25 1.97 9.94 -6.19
C ALA A 25 1.71 8.81 -5.18
N LEU A 26 0.80 7.88 -5.49
CA LEU A 26 0.55 6.69 -4.67
C LEU A 26 1.82 5.84 -4.49
N ILE A 27 2.56 5.58 -5.57
CA ILE A 27 3.79 4.80 -5.51
C ILE A 27 4.85 5.51 -4.67
N ARG A 28 5.03 6.83 -4.83
CA ARG A 28 5.95 7.61 -3.99
C ARG A 28 5.57 7.54 -2.51
N ALA A 29 4.29 7.63 -2.21
CA ALA A 29 3.74 7.61 -0.87
C ALA A 29 3.85 6.25 -0.17
N LYS A 30 3.66 5.15 -0.91
CA LYS A 30 3.63 3.79 -0.34
C LYS A 30 4.97 3.07 -0.40
N ILE A 31 5.81 3.37 -1.39
CA ILE A 31 7.11 2.73 -1.56
C ILE A 31 8.19 3.74 -1.20
N GLY A 32 8.63 3.75 0.05
CA GLY A 32 9.61 4.72 0.56
C GLY A 32 10.98 4.59 -0.09
N SER A 33 11.39 3.38 -0.46
CA SER A 33 12.69 3.11 -1.07
C SER A 33 12.77 3.55 -2.53
N ALA A 34 13.72 4.45 -2.83
CA ALA A 34 13.97 4.89 -4.20
C ALA A 34 14.49 3.76 -5.11
N SER A 35 15.22 2.77 -4.56
CA SER A 35 15.63 1.60 -5.35
C SER A 35 14.43 0.71 -5.67
N ALA A 36 13.54 0.47 -4.71
CA ALA A 36 12.31 -0.31 -4.92
C ALA A 36 11.42 0.33 -5.99
N ARG A 37 11.20 1.65 -5.94
CA ARG A 37 10.45 2.39 -6.98
C ARG A 37 11.06 2.23 -8.36
N ARG A 38 12.40 2.30 -8.49
CA ARG A 38 13.09 2.10 -9.77
C ARG A 38 12.93 0.67 -10.28
N SER A 39 13.08 -0.33 -9.43
CA SER A 39 12.91 -1.73 -9.83
C SER A 39 11.49 -2.02 -10.31
N LEU A 40 10.48 -1.58 -9.56
CA LEU A 40 9.08 -1.83 -9.89
C LEU A 40 8.64 -1.05 -11.14
N VAL A 41 8.86 0.27 -11.16
CA VAL A 41 8.26 1.16 -12.17
C VAL A 41 9.16 1.43 -13.35
N LEU A 42 10.48 1.58 -13.13
CA LEU A 42 11.42 1.97 -14.19
C LEU A 42 12.15 0.79 -14.83
N ARG A 43 12.03 -0.41 -14.25
CA ARG A 43 12.62 -1.65 -14.78
C ARG A 43 11.59 -2.75 -15.03
N ALA A 44 10.30 -2.50 -14.75
CA ALA A 44 9.22 -3.48 -14.86
C ALA A 44 9.57 -4.85 -14.24
N THR A 45 10.33 -4.84 -13.14
CA THR A 45 10.85 -6.08 -12.55
C THR A 45 9.70 -6.86 -11.92
N LYS A 46 9.62 -8.15 -12.24
CA LYS A 46 8.71 -9.10 -11.58
C LYS A 46 9.30 -9.48 -10.22
N LEU A 47 8.73 -8.93 -9.15
CA LEU A 47 9.17 -9.18 -7.78
C LEU A 47 8.37 -10.32 -7.17
N LYS A 48 9.05 -11.30 -6.58
CA LYS A 48 8.41 -12.31 -5.73
C LYS A 48 7.99 -11.69 -4.41
N ALA A 49 7.11 -12.38 -3.69
CA ALA A 49 6.59 -11.91 -2.41
C ALA A 49 7.71 -11.61 -1.39
N GLU A 50 8.70 -12.49 -1.27
CA GLU A 50 9.81 -12.32 -0.32
C GLU A 50 10.68 -11.10 -0.68
N GLU A 51 10.96 -10.90 -1.97
CA GLU A 51 11.70 -9.72 -2.46
C GLU A 51 10.91 -8.43 -2.20
N ALA A 52 9.59 -8.46 -2.35
CA ALA A 52 8.74 -7.31 -2.07
C ALA A 52 8.69 -6.97 -0.57
N VAL A 53 8.79 -7.97 0.33
CA VAL A 53 8.94 -7.76 1.78
C VAL A 53 10.31 -7.12 2.08
N GLU A 54 11.40 -7.67 1.53
CA GLU A 54 12.75 -7.14 1.72
C GLU A 54 12.89 -5.68 1.24
N MET A 55 12.19 -5.34 0.15
CA MET A 55 12.14 -3.98 -0.39
C MET A 55 11.19 -3.04 0.36
N GLY A 56 10.45 -3.55 1.35
CA GLY A 56 9.48 -2.78 2.15
C GLY A 56 8.27 -2.31 1.35
N ILE A 57 7.88 -3.07 0.31
CA ILE A 57 6.69 -2.77 -0.52
C ILE A 57 5.44 -3.40 0.10
N VAL A 58 5.58 -4.59 0.69
CA VAL A 58 4.53 -5.31 1.43
C VAL A 58 5.03 -5.66 2.82
N ASP A 59 4.11 -5.79 3.78
CA ASP A 59 4.47 -6.03 5.18
C ASP A 59 4.84 -7.50 5.47
N SER A 60 4.26 -8.45 4.73
CA SER A 60 4.51 -9.89 4.91
C SER A 60 4.25 -10.70 3.63
N ALA A 61 4.85 -11.89 3.58
CA ALA A 61 4.65 -12.90 2.55
C ALA A 61 4.24 -14.23 3.21
N HIS A 62 3.40 -15.02 2.53
CA HIS A 62 2.82 -16.25 3.06
C HIS A 62 2.85 -17.37 2.01
N ALA A 63 2.88 -18.62 2.45
CA ALA A 63 3.07 -19.75 1.55
C ALA A 63 1.82 -20.06 0.70
N SER A 64 0.64 -19.65 1.16
CA SER A 64 -0.63 -19.80 0.46
C SER A 64 -1.54 -18.58 0.61
N ALA A 65 -2.59 -18.54 -0.21
CA ALA A 65 -3.64 -17.53 -0.11
C ALA A 65 -4.39 -17.64 1.23
N GLU A 66 -4.64 -18.86 1.70
CA GLU A 66 -5.31 -19.12 2.98
C GLU A 66 -4.49 -18.57 4.15
N GLU A 67 -3.17 -18.81 4.16
CA GLU A 67 -2.28 -18.26 5.18
C GLU A 67 -2.25 -16.72 5.15
N ALA A 68 -2.22 -16.13 3.96
CA ALA A 68 -2.27 -14.67 3.81
C ALA A 68 -3.58 -14.08 4.36
N VAL A 69 -4.72 -14.73 4.08
CA VAL A 69 -6.02 -14.32 4.62
C VAL A 69 -6.04 -14.46 6.14
N GLN A 70 -5.54 -15.57 6.69
CA GLN A 70 -5.45 -15.76 8.13
C GLN A 70 -4.59 -14.68 8.80
N ALA A 71 -3.42 -14.36 8.24
CA ALA A 71 -2.56 -13.30 8.76
C ALA A 71 -3.25 -11.92 8.72
N ALA A 72 -3.96 -11.60 7.63
CA ALA A 72 -4.74 -10.38 7.51
C ALA A 72 -5.90 -10.31 8.53
N MET A 73 -6.57 -11.44 8.79
CA MET A 73 -7.63 -11.54 9.81
C MET A 73 -7.07 -11.30 11.22
N CYS A 74 -5.95 -11.94 11.57
CA CYS A 74 -5.27 -11.71 12.84
C CYS A 74 -4.90 -10.23 13.03
N LEU A 75 -4.33 -9.59 12.01
CA LEU A 75 -4.01 -8.17 12.06
C LEU A 75 -5.26 -7.30 12.24
N CYS A 76 -6.35 -7.63 11.53
CA CYS A 76 -7.63 -6.95 11.67
C CYS A 76 -8.17 -7.05 13.10
N GLU A 77 -8.14 -8.24 13.69
CA GLU A 77 -8.56 -8.46 15.08
C GLU A 77 -7.74 -7.63 16.06
N GLU A 78 -6.41 -7.60 15.92
CA GLU A 78 -5.53 -6.79 16.78
C GLU A 78 -5.82 -5.28 16.66
N LEU A 79 -6.03 -4.77 15.45
CA LEU A 79 -6.38 -3.37 15.23
C LEU A 79 -7.80 -3.05 15.74
N SER A 80 -8.75 -3.98 15.60
CA SER A 80 -10.14 -3.80 16.06
C SER A 80 -10.23 -3.62 17.58
N LYS A 81 -9.35 -4.29 18.34
CA LYS A 81 -9.27 -4.16 19.81
C LYS A 81 -8.93 -2.75 20.27
N LYS A 82 -8.33 -1.92 19.40
CA LYS A 82 -8.00 -0.53 19.71
C LYS A 82 -9.21 0.39 19.80
N ARG A 83 -10.35 0.00 19.19
CA ARG A 83 -11.63 0.75 19.24
C ARG A 83 -11.48 2.24 18.91
N TRP A 84 -10.62 2.57 17.94
CA TRP A 84 -10.46 3.94 17.48
C TRP A 84 -11.74 4.46 16.83
N ASP A 85 -11.93 5.77 16.89
CA ASP A 85 -12.91 6.44 16.04
C ASP A 85 -12.47 6.29 14.56
N GLY A 86 -13.31 5.64 13.76
CA GLY A 86 -13.02 5.37 12.36
C GLY A 86 -12.88 6.62 11.49
N LYS A 87 -13.58 7.72 11.83
CA LYS A 87 -13.44 9.00 11.12
C LYS A 87 -12.09 9.62 11.43
N VAL A 88 -11.69 9.65 12.71
CA VAL A 88 -10.36 10.14 13.11
C VAL A 88 -9.24 9.34 12.43
N TYR A 89 -9.34 8.00 12.43
CA TYR A 89 -8.37 7.15 11.73
C TYR A 89 -8.30 7.44 10.23
N ALA A 90 -9.46 7.63 9.58
CA ALA A 90 -9.52 7.96 8.15
C ALA A 90 -8.89 9.32 7.83
N GLU A 91 -9.15 10.36 8.63
CA GLU A 91 -8.55 11.68 8.44
C GLU A 91 -7.03 11.66 8.62
N ILE A 92 -6.53 10.99 9.66
CA ILE A 92 -5.08 10.80 9.86
C ILE A 92 -4.47 10.06 8.66
N ARG A 93 -5.14 9.00 8.18
CA ARG A 93 -4.66 8.24 7.01
C ARG A 93 -4.60 9.10 5.75
N LYS A 94 -5.56 10.00 5.52
CA LYS A 94 -5.50 10.97 4.41
C LYS A 94 -4.37 11.96 4.60
N ALA A 95 -4.18 12.48 5.81
CA ALA A 95 -3.12 13.43 6.13
C ALA A 95 -1.70 12.87 5.92
N LEU A 96 -1.51 11.54 6.00
CA LEU A 96 -0.25 10.89 5.63
C LEU A 96 0.08 10.98 4.13
N TYR A 97 -0.92 11.26 3.27
CA TYR A 97 -0.79 11.24 1.82
C TYR A 97 -1.36 12.50 1.14
N PRO A 98 -0.91 13.71 1.51
CA PRO A 98 -1.55 14.97 1.10
C PRO A 98 -1.51 15.19 -0.41
N GLU A 99 -0.38 14.86 -1.08
CA GLU A 99 -0.25 14.98 -2.54
C GLU A 99 -1.27 14.08 -3.26
N LEU A 100 -1.33 12.80 -2.88
CA LEU A 100 -2.25 11.83 -3.46
C LEU A 100 -3.72 12.24 -3.25
N CYS A 101 -4.07 12.65 -2.03
CA CYS A 101 -5.41 13.11 -1.71
C CYS A 101 -5.80 14.35 -2.52
N GLY A 102 -4.88 15.31 -2.68
CA GLY A 102 -5.08 16.48 -3.52
C GLY A 102 -5.35 16.13 -4.98
N LEU A 103 -4.55 15.22 -5.56
CA LEU A 103 -4.73 14.74 -6.95
C LEU A 103 -6.05 14.00 -7.16
N LEU A 104 -6.55 13.30 -6.12
CA LEU A 104 -7.85 12.62 -6.16
C LEU A 104 -9.03 13.53 -5.80
N GLY A 105 -8.79 14.80 -5.45
CA GLY A 105 -9.83 15.73 -5.00
C GLY A 105 -10.47 15.35 -3.66
N LEU A 106 -9.77 14.57 -2.83
CA LEU A 106 -10.25 14.17 -1.51
C LEU A 106 -10.09 15.34 -0.54
N LYS A 107 -11.20 15.73 0.09
CA LYS A 107 -11.21 16.76 1.12
C LYS A 107 -10.76 16.18 2.46
N ASP A 108 -9.97 16.92 3.20
CA ASP A 108 -9.65 16.68 4.59
C ASP A 108 -10.67 17.34 5.52
N GLU A 109 -10.90 16.73 6.68
CA GLU A 109 -11.74 17.26 7.74
C GLU A 109 -10.94 17.31 9.04
N SER A 110 -10.91 18.47 9.69
CA SER A 110 -10.27 18.60 11.00
C SER A 110 -11.21 18.11 12.09
N ILE A 111 -10.90 16.96 12.70
CA ILE A 111 -11.66 16.41 13.82
C ILE A 111 -10.90 16.71 15.12
N LEU A 112 -11.52 17.49 16.00
CA LEU A 112 -11.00 17.80 17.34
C LEU A 112 -11.88 17.12 18.40
N PRO A 113 -11.30 16.64 19.52
CA PRO A 113 -12.09 16.12 20.62
C PRO A 113 -12.95 17.24 21.21
N SER A 114 -14.21 16.93 21.52
CA SER A 114 -15.19 17.89 22.04
C SER A 114 -14.86 18.40 23.45
N LYS A 115 -14.00 17.69 24.19
CA LYS A 115 -13.40 18.08 25.47
C LYS A 115 -11.99 17.49 25.54
N LEU A 116 -11.00 18.32 25.88
CA LEU A 116 -9.63 17.91 26.20
C LEU A 116 -9.52 17.49 27.66
#